data_AF-A0A5N8VUS6-F1
#
_entry.id   AF-A0A5N8VUS6-F1
#
_cell.length_a   1.000
_cell.length_b   1.000
_cell.length_c   1.000
_cell.angle_alpha   90.00
_cell.angle_beta   90.00
_cell.angle_gamma   90.00
#
_symmetry.space_group_name_H-M   'P 1'
#
loop_
_entity.id
_entity.type
_entity.pdbx_description
1 polymer ?
#
loop_
_entity_poly.entity_id
_entity_poly.type
_entity_poly.pdbx_seq_one_letter_code
_entity_poly.pdbx_strand_id
1 'polypeptide(L)'
;MPSATVRRAMTAGALTAVLTLSLSAQASADAGDEDIVRMKFTGYTTVDTAPKHMEPGAGWVTYQDLYSENKKSKGKKFLGDASARCVAVHADEHRLTTQCTRVLRLKGGEITLHDMVTRVDDKPITAKTAIAGGTGLYNDAEGEGYITQEGDRVHYDLYIDD
;
A
#
# COMPACT_ATOMS: atom_id res chain seq x y z
N MET A 1 2.13 -1.60 75.66
CA MET A 1 2.94 -2.83 75.40
C MET A 1 2.09 -4.03 75.79
N PRO A 2 2.02 -5.15 75.04
CA PRO A 2 2.69 -5.58 73.79
C PRO A 2 1.70 -5.56 72.57
N SER A 3 2.04 -5.47 71.28
CA SER A 3 2.97 -6.17 70.36
C SER A 3 2.67 -7.66 70.09
N ALA A 4 2.19 -8.00 68.88
CA ALA A 4 2.64 -9.14 68.06
C ALA A 4 1.87 -9.28 66.72
N THR A 5 2.46 -8.75 65.65
CA THR A 5 2.93 -9.42 64.43
C THR A 5 2.23 -10.71 63.90
N VAL A 6 1.54 -10.55 62.75
CA VAL A 6 1.61 -11.30 61.46
C VAL A 6 1.44 -12.84 61.45
N ARG A 7 0.49 -13.33 60.61
CA ARG A 7 0.77 -14.31 59.54
C ARG A 7 -0.33 -14.37 58.47
N ARG A 8 0.13 -14.39 57.21
CA ARG A 8 -0.58 -14.49 55.94
C ARG A 8 -1.47 -15.74 55.85
N ALA A 9 -2.59 -15.60 55.15
CA ALA A 9 -3.13 -16.68 54.33
C ALA A 9 -3.66 -16.07 53.02
N MET A 10 -2.95 -16.36 51.92
CA MET A 10 -3.47 -16.16 50.57
C MET A 10 -4.52 -17.25 50.30
N THR A 11 -5.70 -16.86 49.84
CA THR A 11 -6.61 -17.76 49.12
C THR A 11 -7.01 -17.08 47.82
N ALA A 12 -6.55 -17.68 46.72
CA ALA A 12 -7.00 -17.40 45.37
C ALA A 12 -8.45 -17.87 45.21
N GLY A 13 -9.27 -17.11 44.48
CA GLY A 13 -10.62 -17.57 44.16
C GLY A 13 -11.42 -16.60 43.31
N ALA A 14 -11.45 -16.91 42.01
CA ALA A 14 -12.49 -16.60 41.02
C ALA A 14 -12.63 -15.16 40.49
N LEU A 15 -12.07 -14.98 39.28
CA LEU A 15 -12.52 -14.02 38.28
C LEU A 15 -14.00 -14.22 37.94
N THR A 16 -14.76 -13.13 37.91
CA THR A 16 -15.98 -13.02 37.08
C THR A 16 -15.95 -11.66 36.39
N ALA A 17 -15.26 -11.63 35.24
CA ALA A 17 -15.41 -10.54 34.28
C ALA A 17 -16.73 -10.75 33.53
N VAL A 18 -17.71 -9.87 33.76
CA VAL A 18 -18.89 -9.74 32.88
C VAL A 18 -18.80 -8.37 32.21
N LEU A 19 -18.00 -8.32 31.16
CA LEU A 19 -18.00 -7.34 30.07
C LEU A 19 -17.63 -8.23 28.87
N THR A 20 -18.49 -8.40 27.88
CA THR A 20 -18.58 -7.43 26.78
C THR A 20 -19.96 -7.47 26.12
N LEU A 21 -20.58 -6.29 25.99
CA LEU A 21 -21.56 -6.03 24.95
C LEU A 21 -20.88 -6.27 23.59
N SER A 22 -21.24 -7.37 22.92
CA SER A 22 -20.91 -7.60 21.52
C SER A 22 -21.83 -6.75 20.65
N LEU A 23 -21.69 -5.43 20.72
CA LEU A 23 -22.14 -4.58 19.61
C LEU A 23 -21.14 -4.83 18.48
N SER A 24 -21.43 -5.81 17.62
CA SER A 24 -20.87 -5.85 16.29
C SER A 24 -21.44 -4.66 15.51
N ALA A 25 -20.93 -3.48 15.80
CA ALA A 25 -20.95 -2.37 14.86
C ALA A 25 -20.11 -2.82 13.67
N GLN A 26 -20.75 -3.46 12.68
CA GLN A 26 -20.19 -3.44 11.35
C GLN A 26 -20.15 -1.96 10.98
N ALA A 27 -18.94 -1.39 10.98
CA ALA A 27 -18.67 -0.16 10.27
C ALA A 27 -18.96 -0.47 8.79
N SER A 28 -20.23 -0.33 8.41
CA SER A 28 -20.61 -0.06 7.04
C SER A 28 -20.14 1.37 6.83
N ALA A 29 -18.97 1.54 6.23
CA ALA A 29 -18.66 2.81 5.59
C ALA A 29 -19.81 3.03 4.59
N ASP A 30 -20.61 4.05 4.87
CA ASP A 30 -21.56 4.60 3.93
C ASP A 30 -20.70 5.15 2.80
N ALA A 31 -20.57 4.37 1.72
CA ALA A 31 -19.97 4.85 0.48
C ALA A 31 -21.00 5.80 -0.14
N GLY A 32 -21.01 7.03 0.39
CA GLY A 32 -21.74 8.15 -0.16
C GLY A 32 -21.30 8.38 -1.61
N ASP A 33 -22.14 9.07 -2.35
CA ASP A 33 -22.00 9.39 -3.77
C ASP A 33 -20.74 10.27 -4.01
N GLU A 34 -19.57 9.64 -3.99
CA GLU A 34 -18.27 10.25 -4.24
C GLU A 34 -17.91 10.02 -5.72
N ASP A 35 -17.47 11.09 -6.40
CA ASP A 35 -17.19 11.09 -7.84
C ASP A 35 -15.89 10.31 -8.10
N ILE A 36 -15.97 8.97 -8.14
CA ILE A 36 -14.80 8.11 -8.36
C ILE A 36 -14.10 8.48 -9.68
N VAL A 37 -12.91 9.07 -9.58
CA VAL A 37 -12.09 9.44 -10.73
C VAL A 37 -11.16 8.29 -11.11
N ARG A 38 -11.35 7.76 -12.32
CA ARG A 38 -10.44 6.74 -12.86
C ARG A 38 -9.23 7.37 -13.55
N MET A 39 -8.03 7.11 -13.04
CA MET A 39 -6.77 7.54 -13.64
C MET A 39 -5.98 6.38 -14.25
N LYS A 40 -5.55 6.55 -15.51
CA LYS A 40 -4.72 5.58 -16.24
C LYS A 40 -3.46 6.19 -16.81
N PHE A 41 -2.32 5.60 -16.47
CA PHE A 41 -1.02 6.02 -16.98
C PHE A 41 0.01 4.90 -16.90
N THR A 42 1.06 5.03 -17.70
CA THR A 42 2.20 4.11 -17.71
C THR A 42 3.44 4.81 -17.16
N GLY A 43 4.06 4.23 -16.14
CA GLY A 43 5.39 4.57 -15.69
C GLY A 43 6.45 3.80 -16.46
N TYR A 44 7.52 4.50 -16.86
CA TYR A 44 8.71 3.91 -17.47
C TYR A 44 9.87 4.01 -16.49
N THR A 45 10.44 2.87 -16.12
CA THR A 45 11.52 2.81 -15.13
C THR A 45 12.78 3.48 -15.66
N THR A 46 13.25 4.51 -14.96
CA THR A 46 14.48 5.25 -15.28
C THR A 46 15.65 4.81 -14.42
N VAL A 47 15.36 4.37 -13.19
CA VAL A 47 16.34 3.84 -12.24
C VAL A 47 15.71 2.67 -11.48
N ASP A 48 16.46 1.59 -11.33
CA ASP A 48 16.13 0.46 -10.47
C ASP A 48 17.38 0.07 -9.67
N THR A 49 17.25 0.07 -8.34
CA THR A 49 18.33 -0.27 -7.41
C THR A 49 18.18 -1.68 -6.82
N ALA A 50 17.27 -2.50 -7.38
CA ALA A 50 17.06 -3.86 -6.93
C ALA A 50 18.38 -4.66 -6.89
N PRO A 51 18.64 -5.40 -5.79
CA PRO A 51 19.82 -6.23 -5.72
C PRO A 51 19.72 -7.41 -6.70
N LYS A 52 20.87 -7.89 -7.17
CA LYS A 52 20.93 -9.06 -8.06
C LYS A 52 20.42 -10.34 -7.40
N HIS A 53 20.61 -10.44 -6.08
CA HIS A 53 20.13 -11.54 -5.26
C HIS A 53 19.15 -11.00 -4.25
N MET A 54 17.92 -11.49 -4.30
CA MET A 54 16.83 -11.04 -3.44
C MET A 54 16.73 -11.96 -2.23
N GLU A 55 16.71 -11.37 -1.04
CA GLU A 55 16.54 -12.06 0.23
C GLU A 55 15.47 -11.34 1.05
N PRO A 56 14.76 -12.01 1.98
CA PRO A 56 13.83 -11.33 2.88
C PRO A 56 14.52 -10.17 3.62
N GLY A 57 13.87 -9.00 3.62
CA GLY A 57 14.40 -7.75 4.19
C GLY A 57 15.23 -6.91 3.22
N ALA A 58 15.60 -7.43 2.05
CA ALA A 58 16.27 -6.63 1.02
C ALA A 58 15.36 -5.49 0.55
N GLY A 59 15.88 -4.27 0.55
CA GLY A 59 15.14 -3.07 0.15
C GLY A 59 15.74 -2.41 -1.09
N TRP A 60 14.89 -1.82 -1.92
CA TRP A 60 15.30 -1.07 -3.10
C TRP A 60 14.34 0.08 -3.40
N VAL A 61 14.80 0.96 -4.29
CA VAL A 61 14.06 2.09 -4.82
C VAL A 61 14.02 2.00 -6.35
N THR A 62 12.88 2.30 -6.93
CA THR A 62 12.72 2.56 -8.35
C THR A 62 12.25 4.00 -8.60
N TYR A 63 12.66 4.57 -9.73
CA TYR A 63 12.18 5.86 -10.22
C TYR A 63 11.58 5.68 -11.62
N GLN A 64 10.54 6.44 -11.92
CA GLN A 64 9.81 6.31 -13.18
C GLN A 64 9.37 7.66 -13.73
N ASP A 65 9.32 7.76 -15.06
CA ASP A 65 8.61 8.84 -15.76
C ASP A 65 7.19 8.38 -16.11
N LEU A 66 6.18 9.19 -15.77
CA LEU A 66 4.76 8.86 -15.97
C LEU A 66 4.21 9.50 -17.24
N TYR A 67 3.51 8.69 -18.05
CA TYR A 67 2.89 9.15 -19.30
C TYR A 67 1.44 8.70 -19.43
N SER A 68 0.62 9.52 -20.08
CA SER A 68 -0.79 9.19 -20.33
C SER A 68 -0.94 7.98 -21.26
N GLU A 69 -1.90 7.11 -20.97
CA GLU A 69 -2.30 6.00 -21.86
C GLU A 69 -3.32 6.40 -22.94
N ASN A 70 -3.70 7.67 -23.02
CA ASN A 70 -4.79 8.10 -23.89
C ASN A 70 -4.43 7.92 -25.38
N LYS A 71 -5.07 6.91 -26.00
CA LYS A 71 -4.95 6.56 -27.43
C LYS A 71 -5.39 7.69 -28.38
N LYS A 72 -6.16 8.67 -27.90
CA LYS A 72 -6.65 9.82 -28.69
C LYS A 72 -5.63 10.96 -28.77
N SER A 73 -4.64 11.00 -27.88
CA SER A 73 -3.57 12.01 -27.93
C SER A 73 -2.51 11.62 -28.97
N LYS A 74 -2.10 12.58 -29.80
CA LYS A 74 -0.94 12.43 -30.68
C LYS A 74 0.34 12.40 -29.83
N GLY A 75 0.71 11.22 -29.33
CA GLY A 75 1.94 10.98 -28.58
C GLY A 75 1.75 10.77 -27.07
N LYS A 76 2.81 10.27 -26.42
CA LYS A 76 2.86 10.06 -24.97
C LYS A 76 2.96 11.43 -24.28
N LYS A 77 1.90 11.88 -23.61
CA LYS A 77 1.94 13.10 -22.80
C LYS A 77 2.58 12.80 -21.45
N PHE A 78 3.66 13.49 -21.10
CA PHE A 78 4.27 13.43 -19.78
C PHE A 78 3.29 13.97 -18.73
N LEU A 79 3.12 13.23 -17.64
CA LEU A 79 2.20 13.55 -16.55
C LEU A 79 2.94 13.92 -15.25
N GLY A 80 4.19 13.48 -15.11
CA GLY A 80 4.97 13.64 -13.89
C GLY A 80 5.95 12.48 -13.71
N ASP A 81 6.39 12.24 -12.48
CA ASP A 81 7.31 11.17 -12.14
C ASP A 81 6.82 10.38 -10.92
N ALA A 82 7.43 9.22 -10.70
CA ALA A 82 7.12 8.39 -9.55
C ALA A 82 8.39 7.83 -8.91
N SER A 83 8.28 7.55 -7.62
CA SER A 83 9.23 6.68 -6.93
C SER A 83 8.49 5.58 -6.19
N ALA A 84 9.14 4.42 -6.07
CA ALA A 84 8.66 3.35 -5.20
C ALA A 84 9.81 2.89 -4.32
N ARG A 85 9.53 2.74 -3.02
CA ARG A 85 10.40 2.04 -2.08
C ARG A 85 9.77 0.70 -1.74
N CYS A 86 10.48 -0.38 -2.02
CA CYS A 86 10.00 -1.72 -1.80
C CYS A 86 10.95 -2.50 -0.89
N VAL A 87 10.39 -3.44 -0.15
CA VAL A 87 11.13 -4.41 0.66
C VAL A 87 10.61 -5.80 0.33
N ALA A 88 11.52 -6.77 0.13
CA ALA A 88 11.17 -8.16 -0.01
C ALA A 88 10.68 -8.69 1.35
N VAL A 89 9.41 -9.08 1.43
CA VAL A 89 8.86 -9.71 2.64
C VAL A 89 9.02 -11.23 2.58
N HIS A 90 9.10 -11.79 1.37
CA HIS A 90 9.37 -13.19 1.10
C HIS A 90 10.18 -13.31 -0.19
N ALA A 91 11.23 -14.11 -0.21
CA ALA A 91 12.02 -14.38 -1.39
C ALA A 91 12.54 -15.83 -1.37
N ASP A 92 12.16 -16.60 -2.38
CA ASP A 92 12.73 -17.91 -2.72
C ASP A 92 12.91 -18.03 -4.24
N GLU A 93 13.31 -19.21 -4.71
CA GLU A 93 13.60 -19.47 -6.12
C GLU A 93 12.38 -19.35 -7.07
N HIS A 94 11.16 -19.45 -6.54
CA HIS A 94 9.91 -19.46 -7.31
C HIS A 94 9.00 -18.27 -6.99
N ARG A 95 9.20 -17.62 -5.84
CA ARG A 95 8.29 -16.62 -5.30
C ARG A 95 9.03 -15.46 -4.69
N LEU A 96 8.65 -14.26 -5.14
CA LEU A 96 9.04 -13.00 -4.53
C LEU A 96 7.77 -12.23 -4.14
N THR A 97 7.57 -12.01 -2.84
CA THR A 97 6.56 -11.08 -2.34
C THR A 97 7.24 -9.84 -1.79
N THR A 98 6.75 -8.68 -2.19
CA THR A 98 7.32 -7.38 -1.87
C THR A 98 6.24 -6.49 -1.27
N GLN A 99 6.61 -5.66 -0.31
CA GLN A 99 5.76 -4.60 0.21
C GLN A 99 6.33 -3.27 -0.29
N CYS A 100 5.50 -2.48 -0.95
CA CYS A 100 5.89 -1.24 -1.59
C CYS A 100 5.09 -0.06 -1.04
N THR A 101 5.78 1.07 -0.92
CA THR A 101 5.16 2.39 -0.83
C THR A 101 5.62 3.20 -2.04
N ARG A 102 4.68 3.87 -2.70
CA ARG A 102 4.96 4.64 -3.92
C ARG A 102 4.43 6.05 -3.77
N VAL A 103 5.14 6.98 -4.37
CA VAL A 103 4.72 8.38 -4.48
C VAL A 103 4.68 8.72 -5.95
N LEU A 104 3.51 9.13 -6.43
CA LEU A 104 3.29 9.59 -7.79
C LEU A 104 3.18 11.12 -7.76
N ARG A 105 4.16 11.82 -8.33
CA ARG A 105 4.18 13.28 -8.40
C ARG A 105 3.62 13.72 -9.74
N LEU A 106 2.43 14.30 -9.72
CA LEU A 106 1.70 14.77 -10.89
C LEU A 106 1.64 16.30 -10.88
N LYS A 107 1.20 16.90 -12.00
CA LYS A 107 1.06 18.36 -12.11
C LYS A 107 0.17 18.97 -11.00
N GLY A 108 -0.81 18.23 -10.51
CA GLY A 108 -1.78 18.67 -9.49
C GLY A 108 -1.34 18.49 -8.05
N GLY A 109 -0.29 17.69 -7.80
CA GLY A 109 0.07 17.25 -6.45
C GLY A 109 0.61 15.83 -6.45
N GLU A 110 0.66 15.23 -5.27
CA GLU A 110 1.21 13.89 -5.06
C GLU A 110 0.11 12.90 -4.67
N ILE A 111 0.25 11.64 -5.08
CA ILE A 111 -0.59 10.52 -4.63
C ILE A 111 0.31 9.45 -4.01
N THR A 112 -0.03 9.00 -2.80
CA THR A 112 0.69 7.92 -2.11
C THR A 112 -0.06 6.60 -2.24
N LEU A 113 0.68 5.57 -2.62
CA LEU A 113 0.18 4.21 -2.81
C LEU A 113 0.85 3.24 -1.85
N HIS A 114 0.09 2.25 -1.37
CA HIS A 114 0.60 1.10 -0.63
C HIS A 114 0.12 -0.20 -1.25
N ASP A 115 1.06 -1.10 -1.53
CA ASP A 115 0.77 -2.38 -2.19
C ASP A 115 1.66 -3.52 -1.71
N MET A 116 1.12 -4.73 -1.83
CA MET A 116 1.91 -5.96 -1.77
C MET A 116 1.89 -6.63 -3.14
N VAL A 117 3.06 -6.83 -3.72
CA VAL A 117 3.22 -7.44 -5.05
C VAL A 117 3.84 -8.82 -4.88
N THR A 118 3.17 -9.86 -5.38
CA THR A 118 3.72 -11.21 -5.43
C THR A 118 3.97 -11.62 -6.87
N ARG A 119 5.23 -11.93 -7.18
CA ARG A 119 5.65 -12.61 -8.40
C ARG A 119 5.76 -14.11 -8.11
N VAL A 120 5.18 -14.91 -8.98
CA VAL A 120 5.40 -16.36 -9.03
C VAL A 120 5.94 -16.68 -10.42
N ASP A 121 7.12 -17.27 -10.48
CA ASP A 121 7.89 -17.50 -11.71
C ASP A 121 8.08 -16.20 -12.53
N ASP A 122 8.13 -16.29 -13.86
CA ASP A 122 8.36 -15.15 -14.77
C ASP A 122 7.09 -14.51 -15.36
N LYS A 123 5.95 -14.65 -14.67
CA LYS A 123 4.66 -14.16 -15.19
C LYS A 123 4.50 -12.64 -14.99
N PRO A 124 3.78 -11.94 -15.90
CA PRO A 124 3.31 -10.57 -15.65
C PRO A 124 2.56 -10.50 -14.33
N ILE A 125 2.75 -9.40 -13.59
CA ILE A 125 2.21 -9.25 -12.25
C ILE A 125 1.18 -8.14 -12.24
N THR A 126 -0.03 -8.44 -11.81
CA THR A 126 -1.03 -7.44 -11.43
C THR A 126 -1.29 -7.54 -9.93
N ALA A 127 -1.12 -6.43 -9.22
CA ALA A 127 -1.36 -6.33 -7.80
C ALA A 127 -2.37 -5.22 -7.49
N LYS A 128 -3.17 -5.43 -6.44
CA LYS A 128 -4.04 -4.39 -5.90
C LYS A 128 -3.21 -3.40 -5.10
N THR A 129 -3.54 -2.12 -5.21
CA THR A 129 -2.94 -1.04 -4.43
C THR A 129 -4.02 -0.26 -3.71
N ALA A 130 -3.71 0.20 -2.49
CA ALA A 130 -4.49 1.22 -1.80
C ALA A 130 -3.94 2.60 -2.13
N ILE A 131 -4.81 3.59 -2.23
CA ILE A 131 -4.47 5.01 -2.20
C ILE A 131 -4.60 5.47 -0.75
N ALA A 132 -3.58 6.12 -0.23
CA ALA A 132 -3.48 6.41 1.21
C ALA A 132 -3.36 7.90 1.54
N GLY A 133 -3.74 8.76 0.59
CA GLY A 133 -3.63 10.20 0.71
C GLY A 133 -2.70 10.81 -0.34
N GLY A 134 -2.65 12.14 -0.33
CA GLY A 134 -1.87 12.91 -1.27
C GLY A 134 -1.69 14.35 -0.87
N THR A 135 -1.40 15.20 -1.85
CA THR A 135 -1.24 16.64 -1.67
C THR A 135 -1.85 17.41 -2.86
N GLY A 136 -2.03 18.72 -2.71
CA GLY A 136 -2.53 19.57 -3.80
C GLY A 136 -3.97 19.21 -4.19
N LEU A 137 -4.21 18.94 -5.48
CA LEU A 137 -5.50 18.46 -6.00
C LEU A 137 -5.86 17.04 -5.56
N TYR A 138 -5.01 16.39 -4.76
CA TYR A 138 -5.18 15.02 -4.29
C TYR A 138 -5.03 14.95 -2.77
N ASN A 139 -5.26 16.06 -2.05
CA ASN A 139 -4.94 16.16 -0.62
C ASN A 139 -5.71 15.15 0.24
N ASP A 140 -6.93 14.83 -0.16
CA ASP A 140 -7.80 13.89 0.55
C ASP A 140 -8.01 12.59 -0.25
N ALA A 141 -7.18 12.37 -1.30
CA ALA A 141 -7.33 11.24 -2.20
C ALA A 141 -7.26 9.89 -1.47
N GLU A 142 -8.32 9.10 -1.62
CA GLU A 142 -8.41 7.74 -1.11
C GLU A 142 -8.90 6.77 -2.20
N GLY A 143 -9.11 5.50 -1.83
CA GLY A 143 -9.57 4.46 -2.75
C GLY A 143 -8.52 3.40 -3.09
N GLU A 144 -8.63 2.84 -4.29
CA GLU A 144 -7.86 1.65 -4.66
C GLU A 144 -7.53 1.60 -6.15
N GLY A 145 -6.71 0.63 -6.54
CA GLY A 145 -6.41 0.42 -7.94
C GLY A 145 -5.60 -0.82 -8.21
N TYR A 146 -5.09 -0.89 -9.42
CA TYR A 146 -4.24 -1.96 -9.89
C TYR A 146 -2.94 -1.43 -10.45
N ILE A 147 -1.86 -2.14 -10.11
CA ILE A 147 -0.53 -1.94 -10.65
C ILE A 147 -0.17 -3.19 -11.44
N THR A 148 0.09 -3.04 -12.74
CA THR A 148 0.54 -4.14 -13.60
C THR A 148 1.97 -3.90 -14.05
N GLN A 149 2.88 -4.81 -13.73
CA GLN A 149 4.28 -4.72 -14.12
C GLN A 149 4.57 -5.58 -15.35
N GLU A 150 5.13 -4.95 -16.39
CA GLU A 150 5.52 -5.57 -17.66
C GLU A 150 6.93 -5.09 -18.07
N GLY A 151 7.95 -5.88 -17.75
CA GLY A 151 9.34 -5.50 -18.00
C GLY A 151 9.74 -4.22 -17.26
N ASP A 152 10.16 -3.20 -18.01
CA ASP A 152 10.54 -1.87 -17.50
C ASP A 152 9.33 -0.94 -17.27
N ARG A 153 8.11 -1.41 -17.55
CA ARG A 153 6.88 -0.62 -17.49
C ARG A 153 6.02 -1.01 -16.30
N VAL A 154 5.35 0.00 -15.77
CA VAL A 154 4.32 -0.16 -14.75
C VAL A 154 3.06 0.56 -15.20
N HIS A 155 1.98 -0.19 -15.36
CA HIS A 155 0.67 0.33 -15.70
C HIS A 155 -0.12 0.58 -14.42
N TYR A 156 -0.64 1.80 -14.28
CA TYR A 156 -1.47 2.21 -13.17
C TYR A 156 -2.91 2.38 -13.65
N ASP A 157 -3.84 1.73 -12.96
CA ASP A 157 -5.28 1.88 -13.14
C ASP A 157 -5.90 2.15 -11.76
N LEU A 158 -6.02 3.44 -11.44
CA LEU A 158 -6.41 3.93 -10.11
C LEU A 158 -7.86 4.43 -10.13
N TYR A 159 -8.56 4.21 -9.03
CA TYR A 159 -9.92 4.65 -8.76
C TYR A 159 -9.85 5.49 -7.48
N ILE A 160 -9.86 6.81 -7.67
CA ILE A 160 -9.66 7.78 -6.60
C ILE A 160 -11.02 8.29 -6.13
N ASP A 161 -11.27 8.16 -4.84
CA ASP A 161 -12.26 8.96 -4.12
C ASP A 161 -11.62 10.26 -3.69
N ASP A 162 -12.29 11.37 -3.97
CA ASP A 162 -11.89 12.74 -3.64
C ASP A 162 -13.14 13.59 -3.33
#